data_AF-A0A4Q3YQH5-F1
#
_entry.id   AF-A0A4Q3YQH5-F1
#
_cell.length_a   1.000
_cell.length_b   1.000
_cell.length_c   1.000
_cell.angle_alpha   90.00
_cell.angle_beta   90.00
_cell.angle_gamma   90.00
#
_symmetry.space_group_name_H-M   'P 1'
#
loop_
_entity.id
_entity.type
_entity.pdbx_description
1 polymer ?
#
loop_
_entity_poly.entity_id
_entity_poly.type
_entity_poly.pdbx_seq_one_letter_code
_entity_poly.pdbx_strand_id
1 'polypeptide(L)'
;RLAGSDLFVRLYLLAASSGLRIALIGGNPGSADAAAQQLQIRGGWEGDVVRTLCPPFGFERDHAQMQAISELLSTWKPHVVFVGLGSPKQEKLIEAIRPVLPSAWFLGVGVSFSFVAGEVQRAPAWMQRSGLEWFHRMVQEPGRLARRYLVDGIPFALGLMWRAWRNRRLPKTSS
;
A
#
# COMPACT_ATOMS: atom_id res chain seq x y z
N ARG A 1 -3.89 -14.18 -12.67
CA ARG A 1 -3.05 -13.11 -12.09
C ARG A 1 -3.20 -13.20 -10.58
N LEU A 2 -2.11 -13.30 -9.82
CA LEU A 2 -2.15 -13.16 -8.37
C LEU A 2 -2.05 -11.67 -8.05
N ALA A 3 -2.96 -11.13 -7.24
CA ALA A 3 -2.84 -9.75 -6.80
C ALA A 3 -1.70 -9.62 -5.79
N GLY A 4 -1.07 -8.45 -5.68
CA GLY A 4 -0.03 -8.21 -4.67
C GLY A 4 -0.50 -8.48 -3.23
N SER A 5 -1.79 -8.29 -2.95
CA SER A 5 -2.39 -8.64 -1.66
C SER A 5 -2.56 -10.15 -1.44
N ASP A 6 -2.68 -10.97 -2.49
CA ASP A 6 -2.67 -12.43 -2.36
C ASP A 6 -1.27 -12.96 -2.00
N LEU A 7 -0.23 -12.32 -2.54
CA LEU A 7 1.16 -12.64 -2.21
C LEU A 7 1.47 -12.31 -0.75
N PHE A 8 1.05 -11.12 -0.27
CA PHE A 8 1.18 -10.73 1.13
C PHE A 8 0.59 -11.78 2.07
N VAL A 9 -0.66 -12.19 1.84
CA VAL A 9 -1.35 -13.17 2.69
C VAL A 9 -0.58 -14.49 2.73
N ARG A 10 -0.16 -15.02 1.57
CA ARG A 10 0.58 -16.30 1.50
C ARG A 10 1.92 -16.24 2.22
N LEU A 11 2.70 -15.18 2.01
CA LEU A 11 4.01 -15.02 2.65
C LEU A 11 3.87 -14.81 4.16
N TYR A 12 2.88 -14.04 4.59
CA TYR A 12 2.59 -13.82 6.00
C TYR A 12 2.26 -15.15 6.70
N LEU A 13 1.32 -15.93 6.16
CA LEU A 13 0.91 -17.21 6.75
C LEU A 13 2.09 -18.20 6.81
N LEU A 14 2.89 -18.28 5.74
CA LEU A 14 4.07 -19.14 5.70
C LEU A 14 5.10 -18.73 6.76
N ALA A 15 5.43 -17.44 6.84
CA ALA A 15 6.39 -16.93 7.80
C ALA A 15 5.92 -17.15 9.24
N ALA A 16 4.64 -16.86 9.53
CA ALA A 16 4.09 -16.99 10.87
C ALA A 16 4.04 -18.46 11.31
N SER A 17 3.58 -19.37 10.44
CA SER A 17 3.55 -20.82 10.73
C SER A 17 4.94 -21.43 10.95
N SER A 18 5.98 -20.77 10.45
CA SER A 18 7.38 -21.15 10.62
C SER A 18 8.03 -20.50 11.85
N GLY A 19 7.25 -19.80 12.69
CA GLY A 19 7.75 -19.11 13.89
C GLY A 19 8.58 -17.87 13.59
N LEU A 20 8.54 -17.34 12.36
CA LEU A 20 9.28 -16.14 12.02
C LEU A 20 8.58 -14.89 12.58
N ARG A 21 9.36 -14.04 13.25
CA ARG A 21 8.97 -12.68 13.63
C ARG A 21 8.64 -11.81 12.41
N ILE A 22 7.43 -11.25 12.38
CA ILE A 22 6.88 -10.40 11.31
C ILE A 22 6.53 -9.00 11.83
N ALA A 23 7.11 -7.95 11.24
CA ALA A 23 6.69 -6.58 11.48
C ALA A 23 5.74 -6.10 10.36
N LEU A 24 4.64 -5.46 10.73
CA LEU A 24 3.72 -4.76 9.82
C LEU A 24 3.82 -3.26 10.09
N ILE A 25 4.28 -2.48 9.11
CA ILE A 25 4.49 -1.04 9.28
C ILE A 25 3.64 -0.25 8.29
N GLY A 26 2.86 0.72 8.78
CA GLY A 26 1.97 1.55 7.96
C GLY A 26 0.53 1.04 7.91
N GLY A 27 -0.20 1.42 6.86
CA GLY A 27 -1.66 1.29 6.79
C GLY A 27 -2.38 2.49 7.42
N ASN A 28 -3.71 2.43 7.46
CA ASN A 28 -4.48 3.36 8.27
C ASN A 28 -4.37 2.96 9.75
N PRO A 29 -4.69 3.87 10.69
CA PRO A 29 -4.79 3.52 12.10
C PRO A 29 -5.69 2.29 12.31
N GLY A 30 -5.13 1.23 12.89
CA GLY A 30 -5.82 -0.03 13.16
C GLY A 30 -5.81 -1.06 12.01
N SER A 31 -5.44 -0.69 10.78
CA SER A 31 -5.46 -1.64 9.65
C SER A 31 -4.47 -2.78 9.80
N ALA A 32 -3.25 -2.47 10.26
CA ALA A 32 -2.21 -3.47 10.45
C ALA A 32 -2.58 -4.47 11.57
N ASP A 33 -3.16 -3.95 12.66
CA ASP A 33 -3.66 -4.73 13.80
C ASP A 33 -4.80 -5.66 13.38
N ALA A 34 -5.81 -5.11 12.71
CA ALA A 34 -6.94 -5.90 12.21
C ALA A 34 -6.48 -6.95 11.18
N ALA A 35 -5.53 -6.61 10.31
CA ALA A 35 -4.96 -7.56 9.37
C ALA A 35 -4.21 -8.71 10.07
N ALA A 36 -3.38 -8.39 11.08
CA ALA A 36 -2.68 -9.39 11.88
C ALA A 36 -3.66 -10.33 12.59
N GLN A 37 -4.69 -9.77 13.24
CA GLN A 37 -5.71 -10.54 13.94
C GLN A 37 -6.47 -11.48 13.00
N GLN A 38 -6.91 -10.99 11.84
CA GLN A 38 -7.60 -11.82 10.86
C GLN A 38 -6.71 -12.94 10.32
N LEU A 39 -5.43 -12.65 10.05
CA LEU A 39 -4.53 -13.65 9.51
C LEU A 39 -4.16 -14.70 10.56
N GLN A 40 -4.01 -14.30 11.82
CA GLN A 40 -3.81 -15.22 12.94
C GLN A 40 -4.96 -16.20 13.07
N ILE A 41 -6.20 -15.72 13.03
CA ILE A 41 -7.40 -16.59 13.01
C ILE A 41 -7.37 -17.54 11.80
N ARG A 42 -6.99 -17.03 10.61
CA ARG A 42 -6.99 -17.82 9.38
C ARG A 42 -5.93 -18.92 9.33
N GLY A 43 -4.74 -18.70 9.90
CA GLY A 43 -3.70 -19.73 9.88
C GLY A 43 -3.59 -20.54 11.17
N GLY A 44 -4.33 -20.20 12.22
CA GLY A 44 -4.50 -21.06 13.40
C GLY A 44 -3.21 -21.36 14.15
N TRP A 45 -2.23 -20.45 14.15
CA TRP A 45 -1.05 -20.57 15.00
C TRP A 45 -1.23 -19.81 16.30
N GLU A 46 -0.53 -20.29 17.33
CA GLU A 46 -0.40 -19.64 18.62
C GLU A 46 1.00 -19.01 18.72
N GLY A 47 1.09 -17.84 19.35
CA GLY A 47 2.36 -17.19 19.63
C GLY A 47 2.45 -15.74 19.19
N ASP A 48 3.35 -15.02 19.86
CA ASP A 48 3.52 -13.59 19.72
C ASP A 48 4.63 -13.25 18.70
N VAL A 49 4.44 -13.69 17.46
CA VAL A 49 5.43 -13.53 16.37
C VAL A 49 5.17 -12.28 15.51
N VAL A 50 4.20 -11.44 15.86
CA VAL A 50 3.78 -10.32 15.02
C VAL A 50 3.84 -9.02 15.82
N ARG A 51 4.39 -7.98 15.20
CA ARG A 51 4.34 -6.60 15.70
C ARG A 51 3.79 -5.68 14.64
N THR A 52 2.95 -4.76 15.05
CA THR A 52 2.32 -3.76 14.18
C THR A 52 2.81 -2.37 14.58
N LEU A 53 2.95 -1.49 13.61
CA LEU A 53 3.36 -0.12 13.82
C LEU A 53 2.67 0.80 12.81
N CYS A 54 1.83 1.70 13.30
CA CYS A 54 1.18 2.73 12.49
C CYS A 54 1.82 4.09 12.81
N PRO A 55 2.91 4.48 12.13
CA PRO A 55 3.54 5.77 12.40
C PRO A 55 2.60 6.94 12.00
N PRO A 56 2.70 8.09 12.67
CA PRO A 56 1.84 9.24 12.39
C PRO A 56 2.08 9.79 10.98
N PHE A 57 1.12 10.55 10.45
CA PHE A 57 1.28 11.17 9.14
C PHE A 57 2.48 12.13 9.12
N GLY A 58 3.37 11.97 8.14
CA GLY A 58 4.55 12.82 8.00
C GLY A 58 5.75 12.38 8.83
N PHE A 59 5.69 11.22 9.50
CA PHE A 59 6.80 10.64 10.29
C PHE A 59 8.11 10.57 9.50
N GLU A 60 8.05 10.43 8.17
CA GLU A 60 9.24 10.34 7.32
C GLU A 60 10.10 11.62 7.33
N ARG A 61 9.57 12.74 7.83
CA ARG A 61 10.27 14.02 7.99
C ARG A 61 10.74 14.25 9.43
N ASP A 62 10.30 13.39 10.35
CA ASP A 62 10.61 13.49 11.77
C ASP A 62 11.70 12.46 12.11
N HIS A 63 12.90 12.97 12.38
CA HIS A 63 14.04 12.14 12.73
C HIS A 63 13.79 11.31 14.00
N ALA A 64 13.09 11.87 15.00
CA ALA A 64 12.82 11.16 16.24
C ALA A 64 11.87 9.97 16.00
N GLN A 65 10.86 10.14 15.14
CA GLN A 65 9.96 9.05 14.76
C GLN A 65 10.68 7.98 13.95
N MET A 66 11.50 8.36 12.98
CA MET A 66 12.30 7.41 12.19
C MET A 66 13.29 6.62 13.06
N GLN A 67 13.89 7.29 14.05
CA GLN A 67 14.76 6.67 15.03
C GLN A 67 14.00 5.69 15.92
N ALA A 68 12.85 6.09 16.47
CA ALA A 68 12.00 5.21 17.28
C ALA A 68 11.58 3.93 16.52
N ILE A 69 11.22 4.07 15.24
CA ILE A 69 10.92 2.91 14.37
C ILE A 69 12.15 2.00 14.28
N SER A 70 13.32 2.58 14.02
CA SER A 70 14.58 1.83 13.85
C SER A 70 15.02 1.13 15.14
N GLU A 71 14.86 1.77 16.29
CA GLU A 71 15.17 1.22 17.62
C GLU A 71 14.24 0.08 17.99
N LEU A 72 12.93 0.24 17.76
CA LEU A 72 11.95 -0.82 18.00
C LEU A 72 12.28 -2.06 17.17
N LEU A 73 12.56 -1.86 15.87
CA LEU A 73 12.83 -2.96 14.96
C LEU A 73 14.18 -3.63 15.23
N SER A 74 15.23 -2.88 15.54
CA SER A 74 16.55 -3.44 15.88
C SER A 74 16.55 -4.20 17.21
N THR A 75 15.69 -3.80 18.15
CA THR A 75 15.47 -4.51 19.41
C THR A 75 14.68 -5.80 19.18
N TRP A 76 13.56 -5.71 18.45
CA TRP A 76 12.68 -6.86 18.23
C TRP A 76 13.20 -7.85 17.17
N LYS A 77 14.06 -7.40 16.25
CA LYS A 77 14.72 -8.19 15.19
C LYS A 77 13.75 -9.03 14.34
N PRO A 78 12.77 -8.43 13.65
CA PRO A 78 11.92 -9.16 12.72
C PRO A 78 12.73 -9.90 11.65
N HIS A 79 12.26 -11.07 11.24
CA HIS A 79 12.79 -11.76 10.06
C HIS A 79 12.14 -11.23 8.78
N VAL A 80 10.88 -10.77 8.86
CA VAL A 80 10.12 -10.22 7.73
C VAL A 80 9.48 -8.89 8.13
N VAL A 81 9.58 -7.88 7.27
CA VAL A 81 8.99 -6.56 7.46
C VAL A 81 8.12 -6.25 6.25
N PHE A 82 6.81 -6.17 6.47
CA PHE A 82 5.84 -5.73 5.46
C PHE A 82 5.56 -4.23 5.65
N VAL A 83 5.68 -3.46 4.57
CA VAL A 83 5.49 -2.00 4.59
C VAL A 83 4.24 -1.63 3.79
N GLY A 84 3.18 -1.27 4.51
CA GLY A 84 1.88 -0.85 3.97
C GLY A 84 1.79 0.65 3.73
N LEU A 85 2.73 1.23 2.98
CA LEU A 85 2.74 2.66 2.64
C LEU A 85 2.61 2.84 1.12
N GLY A 86 2.18 4.03 0.68
CA GLY A 86 2.18 4.36 -0.75
C GLY A 86 3.61 4.57 -1.27
N SER A 87 3.87 4.20 -2.53
CA SER A 87 5.11 4.58 -3.21
C SER A 87 5.17 6.12 -3.41
N PRO A 88 6.33 6.77 -3.24
CA PRO A 88 7.67 6.23 -2.97
C PRO A 88 8.02 6.07 -1.47
N LYS A 89 7.07 6.24 -0.55
CA LYS A 89 7.36 6.26 0.90
C LYS A 89 7.83 4.90 1.42
N GLN A 90 7.25 3.82 0.92
CA GLN A 90 7.64 2.47 1.34
C GLN A 90 9.10 2.17 0.97
N GLU A 91 9.54 2.53 -0.24
CA GLU A 91 10.91 2.29 -0.71
C GLU A 91 11.92 3.05 0.16
N LYS A 92 11.64 4.33 0.45
CA LYS A 92 12.48 5.17 1.30
C LYS A 92 12.58 4.65 2.73
N LEU A 93 11.46 4.18 3.30
CA LEU A 93 11.45 3.59 4.63
C LEU A 93 12.31 2.31 4.69
N ILE A 94 12.16 1.44 3.68
CA ILE A 94 12.94 0.21 3.58
C ILE A 94 14.44 0.55 3.46
N GLU A 95 14.80 1.50 2.60
CA GLU A 95 16.18 1.95 2.43
C GLU A 95 16.79 2.48 3.72
N ALA A 96 16.02 3.25 4.51
CA ALA A 96 16.47 3.80 5.79
C ALA A 96 16.66 2.73 6.89
N ILE A 97 15.81 1.69 6.93
CA ILE A 97 15.83 0.66 7.98
C ILE A 97 16.76 -0.50 7.66
N ARG A 98 16.99 -0.79 6.37
CA ARG A 98 17.80 -1.95 5.95
C ARG A 98 19.20 -2.01 6.59
N PRO A 99 19.94 -0.91 6.79
CA PRO A 99 21.25 -0.95 7.46
C PRO A 99 21.20 -1.48 8.90
N VAL A 100 20.12 -1.22 9.64
CA VAL A 100 19.97 -1.69 11.03
C VAL A 100 19.36 -3.10 11.13
N LEU A 101 18.79 -3.61 10.05
CA LEU A 101 18.20 -4.94 9.94
C LEU A 101 18.66 -5.67 8.67
N PRO A 102 19.96 -5.96 8.51
CA PRO A 102 20.50 -6.50 7.26
C PRO A 102 20.01 -7.92 6.94
N SER A 103 19.59 -8.69 7.94
CA SER A 103 19.08 -10.05 7.79
C SER A 103 17.57 -10.13 7.56
N ALA A 104 16.84 -9.02 7.71
CA ALA A 104 15.40 -9.01 7.54
C ALA A 104 15.01 -8.92 6.05
N TRP A 105 13.93 -9.61 5.69
CA TRP A 105 13.30 -9.47 4.38
C TRP A 105 12.30 -8.31 4.41
N PHE A 106 12.33 -7.46 3.40
CA PHE A 106 11.43 -6.31 3.28
C PHE A 106 10.51 -6.46 2.08
N LEU A 107 9.22 -6.16 2.25
CA LEU A 107 8.27 -6.12 1.16
C LEU A 107 7.30 -4.96 1.30
N GLY A 108 7.29 -4.07 0.30
CA GLY A 108 6.25 -3.07 0.15
C GLY A 108 4.93 -3.71 -0.30
N VAL A 109 3.86 -3.54 0.47
CA VAL A 109 2.56 -4.17 0.22
C VAL A 109 1.44 -3.15 -0.02
N GLY A 110 1.75 -1.85 0.01
CA GLY A 110 0.78 -0.78 -0.23
C GLY A 110 -0.46 -0.91 0.65
N VAL A 111 -1.65 -0.88 0.04
CA VAL A 111 -2.94 -0.93 0.74
C VAL A 111 -3.38 -2.35 1.18
N SER A 112 -2.48 -3.33 1.16
CA SER A 112 -2.85 -4.73 1.45
C SER A 112 -3.39 -4.93 2.86
N PHE A 113 -2.93 -4.17 3.85
CA PHE A 113 -3.47 -4.25 5.21
C PHE A 113 -4.95 -3.88 5.25
N SER A 114 -5.37 -2.77 4.64
CA SER A 114 -6.78 -2.36 4.57
C SER A 114 -7.65 -3.36 3.81
N PHE A 115 -7.11 -4.04 2.79
CA PHE A 115 -7.83 -5.13 2.11
C PHE A 115 -8.05 -6.34 3.03
N VAL A 116 -7.04 -6.74 3.80
CA VAL A 116 -7.15 -7.88 4.71
C VAL A 116 -8.03 -7.52 5.91
N ALA A 117 -7.88 -6.33 6.47
CA ALA A 117 -8.72 -5.80 7.54
C ALA A 117 -10.20 -5.67 7.15
N GLY A 118 -10.52 -5.69 5.85
CA GLY A 118 -11.89 -5.54 5.34
C GLY A 118 -12.36 -4.09 5.24
N GLU A 119 -11.47 -3.11 5.48
CA GLU A 119 -11.75 -1.67 5.32
C GLU A 119 -12.00 -1.30 3.85
N VAL A 120 -11.26 -1.93 2.94
CA VAL A 120 -11.41 -1.77 1.50
C VAL A 120 -11.89 -3.10 0.94
N GLN A 121 -13.12 -3.13 0.43
CA GLN A 121 -13.60 -4.35 -0.23
C GLN A 121 -13.00 -4.46 -1.62
N ARG A 122 -12.60 -5.65 -2.04
CA ARG A 122 -12.25 -5.89 -3.44
C ARG A 122 -13.49 -5.71 -4.31
N ALA A 123 -13.32 -5.17 -5.51
CA ALA A 123 -14.41 -5.15 -6.48
C ALA A 123 -14.89 -6.60 -6.74
N PRO A 124 -16.20 -6.85 -6.88
CA PRO A 124 -16.72 -8.16 -7.24
C PRO A 124 -15.98 -8.77 -8.43
N ALA A 125 -15.85 -10.11 -8.48
CA ALA A 125 -15.10 -10.79 -9.54
C ALA A 125 -15.59 -10.45 -10.95
N TRP A 126 -16.90 -10.23 -11.11
CA TRP A 126 -17.47 -9.77 -12.37
C TRP A 126 -16.99 -8.36 -12.75
N MET A 127 -16.88 -7.43 -11.79
CA MET A 127 -16.34 -6.08 -12.04
C MET A 127 -14.85 -6.10 -12.35
N GLN A 128 -14.06 -6.97 -11.70
CA GLN A 128 -12.64 -7.15 -12.01
C GLN A 128 -12.46 -7.65 -13.45
N ARG A 129 -13.29 -8.61 -13.87
CA ARG A 129 -13.27 -9.16 -15.24
C ARG A 129 -13.74 -8.16 -16.29
N SER A 130 -14.68 -7.28 -15.93
CA SER A 130 -15.22 -6.25 -16.82
C SER A 130 -14.40 -4.95 -16.82
N GLY A 131 -13.29 -4.87 -16.08
CA GLY A 131 -12.48 -3.65 -15.97
C GLY A 131 -13.15 -2.50 -15.20
N LEU A 132 -14.21 -2.78 -14.44
CA LEU A 132 -14.99 -1.81 -13.65
C LEU A 132 -14.44 -1.57 -12.23
N GLU A 133 -13.23 -2.07 -11.94
CA GLU A 133 -12.60 -1.91 -10.63
C GLU A 133 -12.42 -0.42 -10.23
N TRP A 134 -12.15 0.45 -11.21
CA TRP A 134 -12.05 1.90 -11.03
C TRP A 134 -13.34 2.52 -10.46
N PHE A 135 -14.52 2.12 -10.96
CA PHE A 135 -15.81 2.62 -10.49
C PHE A 135 -16.08 2.16 -9.05
N HIS A 136 -15.78 0.90 -8.74
CA HIS A 136 -15.88 0.39 -7.37
C HIS A 136 -14.98 1.15 -6.39
N ARG A 137 -13.74 1.46 -6.78
CA ARG A 137 -12.82 2.28 -5.97
C ARG A 137 -13.30 3.73 -5.82
N MET A 138 -13.93 4.31 -6.84
CA MET A 138 -14.54 5.65 -6.75
C MET A 138 -15.68 5.69 -5.74
N VAL A 139 -16.53 4.66 -5.71
CA VAL A 139 -17.65 4.58 -4.76
C VAL A 139 -17.15 4.35 -3.32
N GLN A 140 -16.06 3.63 -3.13
CA GLN A 140 -15.50 3.36 -1.79
C GLN A 140 -14.66 4.50 -1.22
N GLU A 141 -13.98 5.29 -2.05
CA GLU A 141 -13.17 6.44 -1.60
C GLU A 141 -13.57 7.74 -2.32
N PRO A 142 -14.83 8.19 -2.20
CA PRO A 142 -15.35 9.31 -2.98
C PRO A 142 -14.58 10.60 -2.73
N GLY A 143 -14.13 10.88 -1.49
CA GLY A 143 -13.40 12.11 -1.17
C GLY A 143 -11.96 12.18 -1.71
N ARG A 144 -11.24 11.04 -1.74
CA ARG A 144 -9.81 11.01 -2.09
C ARG A 144 -9.57 10.98 -3.60
N LEU A 145 -10.40 10.25 -4.34
CA LEU A 145 -10.30 10.12 -5.80
C LEU A 145 -11.04 11.25 -6.54
N ALA A 146 -12.14 11.81 -6.00
CA ALA A 146 -12.83 12.93 -6.64
C ALA A 146 -11.93 14.15 -6.80
N ARG A 147 -11.08 14.47 -5.81
CA ARG A 147 -10.12 15.57 -5.96
C ARG A 147 -9.14 15.33 -7.10
N ARG A 148 -8.56 14.14 -7.20
CA ARG A 148 -7.60 13.80 -8.26
C ARG A 148 -8.24 13.80 -9.66
N TYR A 149 -9.48 13.32 -9.80
CA TYR A 149 -10.15 13.29 -11.10
C TYR A 149 -10.77 14.63 -11.50
N LEU A 150 -11.42 15.33 -10.58
CA LEU A 150 -12.11 16.60 -10.87
C LEU A 150 -11.14 17.79 -10.91
N VAL A 151 -10.11 17.79 -10.06
CA VAL A 151 -9.15 18.91 -9.98
C VAL A 151 -7.96 18.71 -10.92
N ASP A 152 -7.39 17.50 -11.03
CA ASP A 152 -6.20 17.27 -11.86
C ASP A 152 -6.52 16.64 -13.23
N GLY A 153 -7.52 15.75 -13.28
CA GLY A 153 -7.87 14.98 -14.49
C GLY A 153 -8.62 15.80 -15.55
N ILE A 154 -9.62 16.59 -15.14
CA ILE A 154 -10.45 17.39 -16.06
C ILE A 154 -9.62 18.47 -16.79
N PRO A 155 -8.76 19.27 -16.13
CA PRO A 155 -7.96 20.28 -16.83
C PRO A 155 -6.95 19.68 -17.81
N PHE A 156 -6.38 18.52 -17.46
CA PHE A 156 -5.45 17.81 -18.35
C PHE A 156 -6.18 17.27 -19.59
N ALA A 157 -7.33 16.63 -19.42
CA ALA A 157 -8.14 16.11 -20.53
C ALA A 157 -8.64 17.24 -21.43
N LEU A 158 -9.12 18.34 -20.85
CA LEU A 158 -9.54 19.54 -21.61
C LEU A 158 -8.37 20.19 -22.34
N GLY A 159 -7.19 20.26 -21.73
CA GLY A 159 -5.96 20.74 -22.39
C GLY A 159 -5.55 19.86 -23.56
N LEU A 160 -5.68 18.53 -23.44
CA LEU A 160 -5.39 17.59 -24.52
C LEU A 160 -6.39 17.74 -25.67
N MET A 161 -7.69 17.86 -25.36
CA MET A 161 -8.76 18.09 -26.34
C MET A 161 -8.62 19.44 -27.03
N TRP A 162 -8.27 20.50 -26.30
CA TRP A 162 -7.99 21.83 -26.85
C TRP A 162 -6.79 21.81 -27.81
N ARG A 163 -5.69 21.12 -27.44
CA ARG A 163 -4.52 20.95 -28.32
C ARG A 163 -4.87 20.13 -29.56
N ALA A 164 -5.64 19.07 -29.41
CA ALA A 164 -6.10 18.25 -30.55
C ALA A 164 -7.03 19.04 -31.50
N TRP A 165 -7.93 19.87 -30.95
CA TRP A 165 -8.81 20.73 -31.73
C TRP A 165 -8.05 21.88 -32.42
N ARG A 166 -7.08 22.49 -31.73
CA ARG A 166 -6.21 23.54 -32.30
C ARG A 166 -5.30 23.00 -33.40
N ASN A 167 -4.78 21.78 -33.26
CA ASN A 167 -3.97 21.13 -34.29
C ASN A 167 -4.78 20.64 -35.49
N ARG A 168 -6.11 20.51 -35.38
CA ARG A 168 -7.01 20.27 -36.54
C ARG A 168 -7.36 21.54 -37.32
N ARG A 169 -6.96 22.73 -36.85
CA ARG A 169 -7.22 24.02 -37.50
C ARG A 169 -6.01 24.65 -38.18
N LEU A 170 -4.86 23.97 -38.25
CA LEU A 170 -3.76 24.42 -39.11
C LEU A 170 -3.95 23.77 -40.49
N PRO A 171 -4.14 24.56 -41.57
CA PRO A 171 -4.08 24.01 -42.91
C PRO A 171 -2.69 23.41 -43.14
N LYS A 172 -2.64 22.21 -43.73
CA LYS A 172 -1.40 21.69 -44.31
C LYS A 172 -0.96 22.69 -45.37
N THR A 173 0.03 23.52 -45.09
CA THR A 173 0.75 24.26 -46.14
C THR A 173 1.58 23.23 -46.90
N SER A 174 1.16 22.93 -48.12
CA SER A 174 1.93 22.19 -49.10
C SER A 174 3.02 23.08 -49.68
N SER A 175 4.27 22.71 -49.44
CA SER A 175 5.44 22.95 -50.32
C SER A 175 6.68 22.39 -49.64
#